data_AF-A0A7Z2Q287-F1
#
_entry.id   AF-A0A7Z2Q287-F1
#
_cell.length_a   1.000
_cell.length_b   1.000
_cell.length_c   1.000
_cell.angle_alpha   90.00
_cell.angle_beta   90.00
_cell.angle_gamma   90.00
#
_symmetry.space_group_name_H-M   'P 1'
#
loop_
_entity.id
_entity.type
_entity.pdbx_description
1 polymer ?
#
loop_
_entity_poly.entity_id
_entity_poly.type
_entity_poly.pdbx_seq_one_letter_code
_entity_poly.pdbx_strand_id
1 'polypeptide(L)'
;MSPNAPDKSQAPEEAGGEFGYAHSYETSSRYDGPGVRVVLFVSGCLLRCSYCHNPDTWHLKDGTYVQRNRSSLGSAALRRHYAHLTAA
;
A
#
# COMPACT_ATOMS: atom_id res chain seq x y z
N MET A 1 -9.86 -4.23 17.46
CA MET A 1 -8.63 -3.72 16.79
C MET A 1 -8.01 -4.85 15.99
N SER A 2 -7.49 -4.59 14.79
CA SER A 2 -6.65 -5.56 14.09
C SER A 2 -5.46 -5.90 14.99
N PRO A 3 -5.14 -7.17 15.25
CA PRO A 3 -4.02 -7.57 16.11
C PRO A 3 -2.65 -7.13 15.55
N ASN A 4 -2.61 -6.58 14.34
CA ASN A 4 -1.43 -6.00 13.71
C ASN A 4 -1.68 -4.58 13.19
N ALA A 5 -2.56 -3.83 13.86
CA ALA A 5 -2.64 -2.41 13.64
C ALA A 5 -1.29 -1.78 14.03
N PRO A 6 -0.71 -0.92 13.18
CA PRO A 6 0.47 -0.16 13.56
C PRO A 6 0.17 0.69 14.81
N ASP A 7 1.21 0.90 15.62
CA ASP A 7 1.08 1.68 16.84
C ASP A 7 0.59 3.08 16.52
N LYS A 8 -0.53 3.48 17.13
CA LYS A 8 -1.12 4.79 16.95
C LYS A 8 -0.21 5.91 17.45
N SER A 9 0.77 5.61 18.31
CA SER A 9 1.80 6.57 18.74
C SER A 9 2.71 7.04 17.58
N GLN A 10 2.79 6.25 16.51
CA GLN A 10 3.56 6.56 15.30
C GLN A 10 2.69 7.09 14.17
N ALA A 11 1.37 7.12 14.35
CA ALA A 11 0.49 7.79 13.41
C ALA A 11 0.76 9.30 13.53
N PRO A 12 1.02 10.03 12.43
CA PRO A 12 1.24 11.47 12.50
C PRO A 12 0.04 12.12 13.20
N GLU A 13 0.31 12.77 14.32
CA GLU A 13 -0.65 13.29 15.32
C GLU A 13 -1.62 14.37 14.77
N GLU A 14 -1.50 14.72 13.49
CA GLU A 14 -2.13 15.86 12.83
C GLU A 14 -2.77 15.47 11.48
N ALA A 15 -3.57 14.39 11.46
CA ALA A 15 -4.29 13.98 10.26
C ALA A 15 -5.79 13.93 10.51
N GLY A 16 -6.43 15.10 10.63
CA GLY A 16 -7.88 15.25 10.44
C GLY A 16 -8.35 14.95 8.99
N GLY A 17 -7.66 14.05 8.29
CA GLY A 17 -7.84 13.70 6.88
C GLY A 17 -7.81 12.18 6.67
N GLU A 18 -8.26 11.75 5.50
CA GLU A 18 -8.38 10.34 5.18
C GLU A 18 -6.99 9.71 4.93
N PHE A 19 -6.71 8.58 5.59
CA PHE A 19 -5.44 7.84 5.49
C PHE A 19 -5.68 6.35 5.24
N GLY A 20 -4.63 5.63 4.83
CA GLY A 20 -4.62 4.19 4.65
C GLY A 20 -3.20 3.61 4.65
N TYR A 21 -3.07 2.31 4.39
CA TYR A 21 -1.78 1.62 4.30
C TYR A 21 -1.67 0.88 2.97
N ALA A 22 -0.62 1.18 2.20
CA ALA A 22 -0.36 0.55 0.91
C ALA A 22 0.87 -0.34 0.99
N HIS A 23 0.78 -1.51 0.37
CA HIS A 23 1.89 -2.45 0.22
C HIS A 23 2.74 -2.08 -0.99
N SER A 24 2.13 -2.09 -2.17
CA SER A 24 2.79 -1.86 -3.45
C SER A 24 1.79 -1.38 -4.51
N TYR A 25 2.28 -1.04 -5.70
CA TYR A 25 1.45 -0.70 -6.85
C TYR A 25 2.14 -1.16 -8.14
N GLU A 26 1.35 -1.36 -9.18
CA GLU A 26 1.81 -1.71 -10.51
C GLU A 26 1.14 -0.77 -11.53
N THR A 27 1.89 -0.25 -12.49
CA THR A 27 1.38 0.78 -13.43
C THR A 27 0.89 0.23 -14.76
N SER A 28 1.17 -1.03 -15.07
CA SER A 28 0.90 -1.63 -16.38
C SER A 28 0.40 -3.08 -16.28
N SER A 29 -0.41 -3.38 -15.25
CA SER A 29 -0.95 -4.73 -15.08
C SER A 29 -1.92 -5.06 -16.21
N ARG A 30 -1.72 -6.26 -16.77
CA ARG A 30 -2.58 -6.89 -17.77
C ARG A 30 -3.29 -8.13 -17.24
N TYR A 31 -2.96 -8.54 -16.02
CA TYR A 31 -3.44 -9.77 -15.39
C TYR A 31 -4.62 -9.52 -14.44
N ASP A 32 -4.78 -8.28 -13.95
CA ASP A 32 -5.84 -7.90 -13.01
C ASP A 32 -7.14 -7.43 -13.71
N GLY A 33 -7.46 -8.05 -14.84
CA GLY A 33 -8.65 -7.80 -15.65
C GLY A 33 -8.36 -7.16 -17.01
N PRO A 34 -9.39 -6.96 -17.86
CA PRO A 34 -9.20 -6.50 -19.23
C PRO A 34 -8.52 -5.13 -19.34
N GLY A 35 -7.62 -4.97 -20.33
CA GLY A 35 -6.92 -3.71 -20.61
C GLY A 35 -5.58 -3.57 -19.86
N VAL A 36 -5.07 -2.33 -19.78
CA VAL A 36 -3.89 -1.96 -18.98
C VAL A 36 -4.38 -1.20 -17.75
N ARG A 37 -3.93 -1.63 -16.57
CA ARG A 37 -4.39 -1.09 -15.29
C ARG A 37 -3.24 -0.60 -14.44
N VAL A 38 -3.54 0.45 -13.67
CA VAL A 38 -2.80 0.75 -12.46
C VAL A 38 -3.47 0.01 -11.31
N VAL A 39 -2.72 -0.83 -10.61
CA VAL A 39 -3.21 -1.65 -9.49
C VAL A 39 -2.52 -1.18 -8.23
N LEU A 40 -3.28 -0.95 -7.17
CA LEU A 40 -2.78 -0.59 -5.85
C LEU A 40 -3.08 -1.75 -4.89
N PHE A 41 -2.04 -2.38 -4.36
CA PHE A 41 -2.15 -3.40 -3.34
C PHE A 41 -2.15 -2.73 -1.97
N VAL A 42 -3.24 -2.88 -1.22
CA VAL A 42 -3.37 -2.38 0.15
C VAL A 42 -2.88 -3.41 1.16
N SER A 43 -2.45 -2.94 2.34
CA SER A 43 -2.02 -3.83 3.42
C SER A 43 -3.18 -4.16 4.36
N GLY A 44 -3.21 -5.39 4.85
CA GLY A 44 -4.22 -5.94 5.74
C GLY A 44 -5.19 -6.88 5.02
N CYS A 45 -5.16 -8.15 5.40
CA CYS A 45 -6.18 -9.14 5.04
C CYS A 45 -6.51 -9.97 6.27
N LEU A 46 -7.80 -10.20 6.55
CA LEU A 46 -8.22 -11.03 7.69
C LEU A 46 -8.29 -12.52 7.35
N LEU A 47 -8.20 -12.88 6.07
CA LEU A 47 -8.19 -14.26 5.60
C LEU A 47 -6.78 -14.85 5.64
N ARG A 48 -6.68 -16.16 5.85
CA ARG A 48 -5.41 -16.91 5.86
C ARG A 48 -5.48 -18.08 4.89
N CYS A 49 -5.76 -17.76 3.63
CA CYS A 49 -5.88 -18.75 2.56
C CYS A 49 -4.57 -19.53 2.43
N SER A 50 -4.65 -20.87 2.30
CA SER A 50 -3.48 -21.74 2.13
C SER A 50 -2.72 -21.49 0.82
N TYR A 51 -3.40 -20.91 -0.17
CA TYR A 51 -2.87 -20.54 -1.48
C TYR A 51 -2.90 -19.02 -1.69
N CYS A 52 -2.70 -18.23 -0.63
CA CYS A 52 -2.64 -16.78 -0.76
C CYS A 52 -1.48 -16.41 -1.68
N HIS A 53 -1.77 -15.66 -2.75
CA HIS A 53 -0.76 -15.17 -3.69
C HIS A 53 0.09 -14.03 -3.08
N ASN A 54 -0.47 -13.33 -2.07
CA ASN A 54 0.16 -12.17 -1.42
C ASN A 54 0.09 -12.30 0.11
N PRO A 55 0.71 -13.34 0.72
CA PRO A 55 0.65 -13.54 2.16
C PRO A 55 1.40 -12.46 2.96
N ASP A 56 2.34 -11.78 2.31
CA ASP A 56 3.05 -10.59 2.79
C ASP A 56 2.13 -9.39 3.04
N THR A 57 0.94 -9.35 2.42
CA THR A 57 -0.04 -8.26 2.65
C THR A 57 -0.91 -8.46 3.89
N TRP A 58 -0.78 -9.58 4.60
CA TRP A 58 -1.71 -9.95 5.68
C TRP A 58 -1.78 -8.99 6.85
N HIS A 59 -0.66 -8.36 7.19
CA HIS A 59 -0.59 -7.47 8.34
C HIS A 59 -0.62 -6.01 7.92
N LEU A 60 -1.43 -5.21 8.61
CA LEU A 60 -1.59 -3.79 8.31
C LEU A 60 -0.29 -3.01 8.55
N LYS A 61 0.45 -3.37 9.61
CA LYS A 61 1.75 -2.79 9.98
C LYS A 61 2.86 -2.96 8.93
N ASP A 62 2.72 -3.92 8.01
CA ASP A 62 3.71 -4.17 6.95
C ASP A 62 3.50 -3.19 5.77
N GLY A 63 2.42 -2.40 5.79
CA GLY A 63 2.14 -1.37 4.79
C GLY A 63 2.80 -0.03 5.08
N THR A 64 3.04 0.72 4.00
CA THR A 64 3.42 2.14 4.08
C THR A 64 2.18 2.98 4.41
N TYR A 65 2.26 3.82 5.45
CA TYR A 65 1.24 4.83 5.75
C TYR A 65 1.13 5.82 4.59
N VAL A 66 -0.09 6.01 4.10
CA VAL A 66 -0.43 6.95 3.03
C VAL A 66 -1.54 7.86 3.53
N GLN A 67 -1.31 9.16 3.45
CA GLN A 67 -2.31 10.17 3.81
C GLN A 67 -2.76 10.89 2.55
N ARG A 68 -4.06 11.12 2.42
CA ARG A 68 -4.58 11.97 1.37
C ARG A 68 -4.24 13.41 1.70
N ASN A 69 -3.27 13.96 0.98
CA ASN A 69 -3.00 15.39 1.05
C ASN A 69 -3.97 16.10 0.08
N ARG A 70 -4.86 16.95 0.59
CA ARG A 70 -5.90 17.62 -0.23
C ARG A 70 -5.31 18.60 -1.25
N SER A 71 -4.03 18.94 -1.13
CA SER A 71 -3.38 20.04 -1.84
C SER A 71 -2.27 19.63 -2.82
N SER A 72 -2.01 18.34 -3.06
CA SER A 72 -1.01 17.92 -4.06
C SER A 72 -1.37 16.60 -4.72
N LEU A 73 -1.93 16.69 -5.93
CA LEU A 73 -1.81 15.61 -6.91
C LEU A 73 -0.31 15.43 -7.21
N GLY A 74 0.34 14.55 -6.47
CA GLY A 74 1.73 14.17 -6.71
C GLY A 74 2.62 14.35 -5.49
N SER A 75 2.70 13.35 -4.63
CA SER A 75 3.86 13.23 -3.75
C SER A 75 4.17 11.80 -3.37
N ALA A 76 5.27 11.34 -3.96
CA ALA A 76 6.37 10.61 -3.34
C ALA A 76 6.16 9.24 -2.66
N ALA A 77 4.95 8.86 -2.22
CA ALA A 77 4.72 7.61 -1.49
C ALA A 77 4.91 6.33 -2.34
N LEU A 78 4.93 6.48 -3.66
CA LEU A 78 5.01 5.37 -4.63
C LEU A 78 6.46 5.02 -5.04
N ARG A 79 7.49 5.73 -4.56
CA ARG A 79 8.89 5.48 -5.02
C ARG A 79 9.65 4.49 -4.15
N ARG A 80 9.22 3.22 -4.09
CA ARG A 80 10.07 2.15 -3.51
C ARG A 80 10.34 0.96 -4.42
N HIS A 81 9.52 0.68 -5.43
CA HIS A 81 9.75 -0.52 -6.26
C HIS A 81 10.63 -0.34 -7.51
N TYR A 82 10.94 0.89 -7.92
CA TYR A 82 11.76 1.16 -9.12
C TYR A 82 13.21 1.62 -8.84
N ALA A 83 13.68 1.58 -7.59
CA ALA A 83 15.08 1.94 -7.30
C ALA A 83 16.11 0.90 -7.80
N HIS A 84 15.67 -0.32 -8.13
CA HIS A 84 16.54 -1.40 -8.61
C HIS A 84 16.55 -1.59 -10.14
N LEU A 85 15.74 -0.85 -10.91
CA LEU A 85 15.60 -1.06 -12.36
C LEU A 85 16.10 0.10 -13.22
N THR A 86 16.69 1.14 -12.63
CA THR A 86 17.34 2.27 -13.35
C THR A 86 18.87 2.26 -13.22
N ALA A 87 19.45 1.15 -12.75
CA ALA A 87 20.90 0.93 -12.68
C ALA A 87 21.24 -0.37 -13.43
N ALA A 88 21.07 -0.32 -14.75
CA ALA A 88 21.66 -1.24 -15.72
C ALA A 88 21.83 -0.51 -17.04
#